data_AF-A0A957LRY6-F1
#
_entry.id   AF-A0A957LRY6-F1
#
_cell.length_a   1.000
_cell.length_b   1.000
_cell.length_c   1.000
_cell.angle_alpha   90.00
_cell.angle_beta   90.00
_cell.angle_gamma   90.00
#
_symmetry.space_group_name_H-M   'P 1'
#
loop_
_entity.id
_entity.type
_entity.pdbx_description
1 polymer ?
#
loop_
_entity_poly.entity_id
_entity_poly.type
_entity_poly.pdbx_seq_one_letter_code
_entity_poly.pdbx_strand_id
1 'polypeptide(L)'
;KGPILFEVVPPGSEASFNLLYVPKHGSTIEHVCAALTRVSAAIEAMFTLYGFGAKTSSGSGTARSYLKDGKLSVKASLPVVNSGGNAAPQEAEPAADLPRYLEAPDLLSADFRAPDGSLKSEEEYQRVVQGQGKKYKKEDRWLYEKARKWYERRQQELAAPEPAAEEPVAELPPVTELSFASFEDLTRAAAALADSLRKEGGA
;
A
#
# COMPACT_ATOMS: atom_id res chain seq x y z
N LYS A 1 42.96 -23.10 -2.69
CA LYS A 1 41.48 -23.12 -2.54
C LYS A 1 40.88 -22.35 -3.71
N GLY A 2 39.90 -22.90 -4.41
CA GLY A 2 39.23 -22.24 -5.54
C GLY A 2 38.18 -21.21 -5.09
N PRO A 3 37.57 -20.47 -6.03
CA PRO A 3 36.51 -19.53 -5.73
C PRO A 3 35.28 -20.24 -5.15
N ILE A 4 34.65 -19.61 -4.16
CA ILE A 4 33.40 -20.08 -3.56
C ILE A 4 32.28 -19.21 -4.12
N LEU A 5 31.30 -19.83 -4.79
CA LEU A 5 30.13 -19.16 -5.31
C LEU A 5 29.06 -19.08 -4.22
N PHE A 6 28.38 -17.93 -4.12
CA PHE A 6 27.26 -17.72 -3.21
C PHE A 6 26.02 -17.38 -4.02
N GLU A 7 24.90 -18.00 -3.67
CA GLU A 7 23.59 -17.54 -4.08
C GLU A 7 23.26 -16.26 -3.31
N VAL A 8 22.83 -15.23 -4.02
CA VAL A 8 22.51 -13.92 -3.45
C VAL A 8 21.22 -13.39 -4.06
N VAL A 9 20.43 -12.68 -3.27
CA VAL A 9 19.31 -11.90 -3.79
C VAL A 9 19.89 -10.78 -4.68
N PRO A 10 19.43 -10.63 -5.93
CA PRO A 10 19.95 -9.60 -6.82
C PRO A 10 19.77 -8.18 -6.26
N PRO A 11 20.71 -7.26 -6.52
CA PRO A 11 20.50 -5.84 -6.22
C PRO A 11 19.25 -5.29 -6.91
N GLY A 12 18.46 -4.49 -6.18
CA GLY A 12 17.22 -3.90 -6.69
C GLY A 12 15.97 -4.78 -6.52
N SER A 13 16.10 -5.98 -5.95
CA SER A 13 14.95 -6.75 -5.49
C SER A 13 14.17 -5.99 -4.41
N GLU A 14 12.86 -6.18 -4.40
CA GLU A 14 11.94 -5.55 -3.46
C GLU A 14 11.51 -6.54 -2.37
N ALA A 15 11.29 -6.04 -1.16
CA ALA A 15 10.83 -6.82 -0.02
C ALA A 15 9.98 -5.96 0.91
N SER A 16 9.05 -6.60 1.62
CA SER A 16 8.27 -5.96 2.67
C SER A 16 8.84 -6.35 4.04
N PHE A 17 9.00 -5.36 4.92
CA PHE A 17 9.42 -5.57 6.30
C PHE A 17 8.31 -5.05 7.24
N ASN A 18 7.92 -5.87 8.20
CA ASN A 18 6.92 -5.52 9.21
C ASN A 18 7.47 -5.83 10.59
N LEU A 19 7.33 -4.89 11.53
CA LEU A 19 7.69 -5.09 12.93
C LEU A 19 6.52 -4.70 13.82
N LEU A 20 5.99 -5.67 14.57
CA LEU A 20 5.02 -5.44 15.62
C LEU A 20 5.73 -5.32 16.97
N TYR A 21 5.71 -4.12 17.54
CA TYR A 21 6.18 -3.90 18.90
C TYR A 21 5.00 -3.94 19.89
N VAL A 22 5.06 -4.85 20.86
CA VAL A 22 4.10 -4.92 21.96
C VAL A 22 4.84 -4.64 23.27
N PRO A 23 4.59 -3.51 23.93
CA PRO A 23 5.23 -3.22 25.21
C PRO A 23 4.77 -4.23 26.27
N LYS A 24 5.66 -4.55 27.20
CA LYS A 24 5.33 -5.41 28.33
C LYS A 24 4.22 -4.75 29.16
N HIS A 25 3.33 -5.56 29.72
CA HIS A 25 2.34 -5.05 30.67
C HIS A 25 3.03 -4.28 31.82
N GLY A 26 2.52 -3.09 32.12
CA GLY A 26 3.11 -2.18 33.11
C GLY A 26 4.28 -1.33 32.61
N SER A 27 4.64 -1.39 31.32
CA SER A 27 5.59 -0.45 30.72
C SER A 27 5.07 0.99 30.83
N THR A 28 5.95 1.91 31.24
CA THR A 28 5.65 3.34 31.26
C THR A 28 5.64 3.93 29.86
N ILE A 29 4.95 5.05 29.68
CA ILE A 29 4.93 5.78 28.40
C ILE A 29 6.34 6.19 27.98
N GLU A 30 7.21 6.57 28.92
CA GLU A 30 8.61 6.86 28.61
C GLU A 30 9.38 5.63 28.09
N HIS A 31 9.09 4.43 28.60
CA HIS A 31 9.69 3.21 28.06
C HIS A 31 9.23 2.98 26.61
N VAL A 32 7.94 3.16 26.34
CA VAL A 32 7.36 3.01 24.99
C VAL A 32 7.98 4.03 24.04
N CYS A 33 8.07 5.30 24.45
CA CYS A 33 8.67 6.37 23.65
C CYS A 33 10.15 6.11 23.36
N ALA A 34 10.92 5.71 24.38
CA ALA A 34 12.31 5.37 24.20
C ALA A 34 12.50 4.14 23.29
N ALA A 35 11.63 3.14 23.40
CA ALA A 35 11.66 1.98 22.52
C ALA A 35 11.36 2.38 21.08
N LEU A 36 10.33 3.18 20.84
CA LEU A 36 9.95 3.66 19.51
C LEU A 36 11.12 4.37 18.81
N THR A 37 11.77 5.33 19.48
CA THR A 37 12.91 6.06 18.90
C THR A 37 14.13 5.17 18.68
N ARG A 38 14.43 4.25 19.61
CA ARG A 38 15.60 3.35 19.47
C ARG A 38 15.39 2.33 18.37
N VAL A 39 14.19 1.77 18.27
CA VAL A 39 13.85 0.78 17.25
C VAL A 39 13.86 1.40 15.86
N SER A 40 13.30 2.60 15.67
CA SER A 40 13.37 3.28 14.37
C SER A 40 14.81 3.54 13.93
N ALA A 41 15.67 4.02 14.83
CA ALA A 41 17.08 4.26 14.54
C ALA A 41 17.84 2.95 14.26
N ALA A 42 17.54 1.88 14.99
CA ALA A 42 18.13 0.56 14.76
C ALA A 42 17.71 -0.02 13.40
N ILE A 43 16.45 0.15 13.00
CA ILE A 43 15.94 -0.27 11.68
C ILE A 43 16.70 0.48 10.58
N GLU A 44 16.80 1.81 10.67
CA GLU A 44 17.56 2.62 9.73
C GLU A 44 19.01 2.12 9.60
N ALA A 45 19.72 1.98 10.72
CA ALA A 45 21.10 1.55 10.72
C ALA A 45 21.28 0.12 10.20
N MET A 46 20.36 -0.80 10.55
CA MET A 46 20.38 -2.17 10.07
C MET A 46 20.25 -2.23 8.54
N PHE A 47 19.33 -1.47 7.97
CA PHE A 47 19.08 -1.51 6.52
C PHE A 47 20.09 -0.69 5.71
N THR A 48 20.60 0.42 6.23
CA THR A 48 21.43 1.35 5.43
C THR A 48 22.93 1.25 5.70
N LEU A 49 23.34 0.83 6.90
CA LEU A 49 24.74 0.85 7.33
C LEU A 49 25.31 -0.54 7.59
N TYR A 50 24.68 -1.30 8.48
CA TYR A 50 25.22 -2.59 8.93
C TYR A 50 24.89 -3.74 7.98
N GLY A 51 23.77 -3.64 7.27
CA GLY A 51 23.20 -4.73 6.50
C GLY A 51 22.60 -5.83 7.38
N PHE A 52 21.85 -6.73 6.75
CA PHE A 52 21.23 -7.89 7.39
C PHE A 52 21.60 -9.19 6.67
N GLY A 53 21.62 -10.30 7.41
CA GLY A 53 21.99 -11.62 6.88
C GLY A 53 23.47 -11.94 6.98
N ALA A 54 23.97 -12.74 6.04
CA ALA A 54 25.35 -13.22 6.05
C ALA A 54 26.28 -12.31 5.23
N LYS A 55 27.57 -12.27 5.62
CA LYS A 55 28.63 -11.52 4.90
C LYS A 55 28.36 -10.02 4.73
N THR A 56 27.75 -9.41 5.74
CA THR A 56 27.55 -7.95 5.76
C THR A 56 28.86 -7.16 5.71
N SER A 57 29.95 -7.72 6.24
CA SER A 57 31.30 -7.12 6.16
C SER A 57 31.84 -6.96 4.72
N SER A 58 31.27 -7.66 3.73
CA SER A 58 31.55 -7.46 2.30
C SER A 58 30.50 -6.61 1.57
N GLY A 59 29.66 -5.87 2.31
CA GLY A 59 28.64 -4.97 1.76
C GLY A 59 27.35 -5.66 1.29
N SER A 60 27.11 -6.91 1.70
CA SER A 60 25.87 -7.62 1.41
C SER A 60 24.75 -7.25 2.39
N GLY A 61 23.50 -7.32 1.93
CA GLY A 61 22.34 -7.19 2.81
C GLY A 61 21.96 -5.76 3.17
N THR A 62 22.35 -4.76 2.40
CA THR A 62 21.88 -3.38 2.57
C THR A 62 20.70 -3.08 1.65
N ALA A 63 19.91 -2.09 2.04
CA ALA A 63 18.79 -1.56 1.28
C ALA A 63 18.99 -0.07 0.97
N ARG A 64 18.27 0.44 -0.03
CA ARG A 64 18.21 1.88 -0.30
C ARG A 64 17.46 2.58 0.83
N SER A 65 17.77 3.86 1.04
CA SER A 65 17.15 4.67 2.08
C SER A 65 15.67 4.97 1.84
N TYR A 66 15.21 4.90 0.58
CA TYR A 66 13.84 5.22 0.16
C TYR A 66 12.94 3.98 0.12
N LEU A 67 11.68 4.19 0.47
CA LEU A 67 10.65 3.17 0.62
C LEU A 67 9.43 3.53 -0.25
N LYS A 68 8.73 2.51 -0.76
CA LYS A 68 7.50 2.72 -1.54
C LYS A 68 6.31 3.06 -0.64
N ASP A 69 6.06 2.22 0.37
CA ASP A 69 4.84 2.25 1.19
C ASP A 69 5.16 2.17 2.69
N GLY A 70 5.96 3.11 3.21
CA GLY A 70 6.32 3.12 4.63
C GLY A 70 5.14 3.53 5.51
N LYS A 71 4.85 2.73 6.55
CA LYS A 71 3.76 2.96 7.51
C LYS A 71 4.20 2.72 8.96
N LEU A 72 3.86 3.65 9.84
CA LEU A 72 4.05 3.55 11.29
C LEU A 72 2.70 3.73 11.95
N SER A 73 2.21 2.70 12.65
CA SER A 73 0.89 2.71 13.26
C SER A 73 0.99 2.47 14.78
N VAL A 74 0.20 3.21 15.56
CA VAL A 74 0.09 3.02 17.02
C VAL A 74 -1.37 2.93 17.42
N LYS A 75 -1.66 2.04 18.37
CA LYS A 75 -2.98 1.89 18.98
C LYS A 75 -3.21 2.97 20.04
N ALA A 76 -3.37 4.21 19.59
CA ALA A 76 -3.70 5.39 20.37
C ALA A 76 -4.38 6.44 19.47
N SER A 77 -5.28 7.26 20.02
CA SER A 77 -5.89 8.38 19.31
C SER A 77 -5.10 9.66 19.54
N LEU A 78 -4.11 9.93 18.69
CA LEU A 78 -3.26 11.11 18.85
C LEU A 78 -3.67 12.20 17.85
N PRO A 79 -3.62 13.49 18.21
CA PRO A 79 -3.75 14.58 17.26
C PRO A 79 -2.57 14.49 16.29
N VAL A 80 -2.85 14.04 15.07
CA VAL A 80 -1.83 13.78 14.05
C VAL A 80 -1.09 15.08 13.73
N VAL A 81 0.15 15.21 14.22
CA VAL A 81 1.07 16.22 13.71
C VAL A 81 1.64 15.65 12.42
N ASN A 82 1.05 16.05 11.29
CA ASN A 82 1.63 15.84 9.95
C ASN A 82 3.01 16.50 9.92
N SER A 83 4.03 15.77 10.34
CA SER A 83 5.42 16.18 10.23
C SER A 83 5.81 15.90 8.80
N GLY A 84 5.52 16.88 7.93
CA GLY A 84 5.74 16.79 6.50
C GLY A 84 7.11 16.22 6.16
N GLY A 85 7.13 15.00 5.64
CA GLY A 85 7.88 14.74 4.43
C GLY A 85 6.93 15.10 3.29
N ASN A 86 7.42 15.85 2.30
CA ASN A 86 6.70 16.16 1.07
C ASN A 86 5.67 15.07 0.78
N ALA A 87 4.39 15.44 0.83
CA ALA A 87 3.58 15.11 -0.32
C ALA A 87 4.43 15.64 -1.48
N ALA A 88 5.14 14.73 -2.15
CA ALA A 88 5.30 14.90 -3.57
C ALA A 88 3.91 15.38 -4.04
N PRO A 89 3.82 16.26 -5.04
CA PRO A 89 2.59 16.33 -5.79
C PRO A 89 2.09 14.89 -5.88
N GLN A 90 0.80 14.64 -5.60
CA GLN A 90 0.18 13.55 -6.31
C GLN A 90 0.50 13.90 -7.77
N GLU A 91 1.64 13.40 -8.23
CA GLU A 91 1.99 13.18 -9.59
C GLU A 91 0.81 12.30 -9.92
N ALA A 92 -0.19 12.96 -10.53
CA ALA A 92 -1.36 12.32 -11.06
C ALA A 92 -0.81 11.01 -11.61
N GLU A 93 -1.21 9.89 -10.99
CA GLU A 93 -0.70 8.57 -11.35
C GLU A 93 -0.54 8.61 -12.86
N PRO A 94 0.67 8.42 -13.41
CA PRO A 94 0.90 8.66 -14.83
C PRO A 94 -0.10 7.77 -15.53
N ALA A 95 -1.18 8.37 -16.07
CA ALA A 95 -2.48 7.75 -16.26
C ALA A 95 -2.29 6.27 -16.46
N ALA A 96 -2.43 5.48 -15.36
CA ALA A 96 -2.09 4.07 -15.39
C ALA A 96 -2.79 3.53 -16.62
N ASP A 97 -2.05 2.89 -17.54
CA ASP A 97 -2.49 2.52 -18.89
C ASP A 97 -3.81 1.73 -18.79
N LEU A 98 -4.90 2.50 -18.70
CA LEU A 98 -6.13 2.00 -18.12
C LEU A 98 -6.70 1.13 -19.22
N PRO A 99 -6.99 -0.16 -18.94
CA PRO A 99 -7.51 -1.02 -19.97
C PRO A 99 -8.69 -0.33 -20.64
N ARG A 100 -8.69 -0.28 -21.98
CA ARG A 100 -9.61 0.55 -22.80
C ARG A 100 -11.11 0.36 -22.51
N TYR A 101 -11.50 -0.66 -21.75
CA TYR A 101 -12.85 -0.90 -21.25
C TYR A 101 -13.18 -0.23 -19.91
N LEU A 102 -12.24 0.48 -19.29
CA LEU A 102 -12.39 1.24 -18.05
C LEU A 102 -12.24 2.73 -18.32
N GLU A 103 -13.02 3.53 -17.58
CA GLU A 103 -12.89 4.99 -17.48
C GLU A 103 -12.19 5.43 -16.21
N ALA A 104 -12.37 4.66 -15.14
CA ALA A 104 -11.66 4.77 -13.87
C ALA A 104 -11.38 3.36 -13.32
N PRO A 105 -10.48 3.19 -12.33
CA PRO A 105 -10.13 1.87 -11.78
C PRO A 105 -11.34 1.03 -11.30
N ASP A 106 -12.41 1.71 -10.89
CA ASP A 106 -13.66 1.15 -10.40
C ASP A 106 -14.86 1.39 -11.33
N LEU A 107 -14.64 2.04 -12.49
CA LEU A 107 -15.71 2.48 -13.38
C LEU A 107 -15.52 1.95 -14.81
N LEU A 108 -16.51 1.17 -15.25
CA LEU A 108 -16.59 0.70 -16.64
C LEU A 108 -16.79 1.88 -17.59
N SER A 109 -16.13 1.85 -18.74
CA SER A 109 -16.29 2.88 -19.76
C SER A 109 -17.72 2.94 -20.30
N ALA A 110 -18.18 4.15 -20.63
CA ALA A 110 -19.49 4.46 -21.19
C ALA A 110 -19.81 3.64 -22.46
N ASP A 111 -18.81 3.25 -23.24
CA ASP A 111 -18.98 2.40 -24.41
C ASP A 111 -19.54 1.02 -24.03
N PHE A 112 -19.15 0.49 -22.86
CA PHE A 112 -19.55 -0.82 -22.33
C PHE A 112 -20.66 -0.73 -21.27
N ARG A 113 -20.96 0.45 -20.74
CA ARG A 113 -21.95 0.67 -19.67
C ARG A 113 -23.34 0.96 -20.22
N ALA A 114 -24.35 0.29 -19.67
CA ALA A 114 -25.78 0.52 -19.93
C ALA A 114 -26.33 1.67 -19.03
N PRO A 115 -27.52 2.23 -19.33
CA PRO A 115 -28.07 3.35 -18.57
C PRO A 115 -28.35 3.05 -17.09
N ASP A 116 -28.54 1.79 -16.75
CA ASP A 116 -28.74 1.29 -15.38
C ASP A 116 -27.41 1.04 -14.63
N GLY A 117 -26.27 1.33 -15.26
CA GLY A 117 -24.94 1.11 -14.70
C GLY A 117 -24.40 -0.32 -14.92
N SER A 118 -25.17 -1.21 -15.54
CA SER A 118 -24.75 -2.58 -15.84
C SER A 118 -23.85 -2.66 -17.07
N LEU A 119 -23.26 -3.84 -17.31
CA LEU A 119 -22.54 -4.13 -18.54
C LEU A 119 -23.54 -4.38 -19.69
N LYS A 120 -23.40 -3.63 -20.79
CA LYS A 120 -24.15 -3.86 -22.04
C LYS A 120 -23.97 -5.28 -22.56
N SER A 121 -24.96 -5.80 -23.28
CA SER A 121 -24.81 -7.07 -23.99
C SER A 121 -23.81 -6.97 -25.16
N GLU A 122 -23.38 -8.12 -25.70
CA GLU A 122 -22.43 -8.15 -26.82
C GLU A 122 -23.04 -7.52 -28.07
N GLU A 123 -24.34 -7.73 -28.29
CA GLU A 123 -25.10 -7.15 -29.40
C GLU A 123 -25.25 -5.63 -29.27
N GLU A 124 -25.41 -5.12 -28.05
CA GLU A 124 -25.47 -3.69 -27.76
C GLU A 124 -24.12 -3.01 -27.96
N TYR A 125 -23.03 -3.63 -27.47
CA TYR A 125 -21.67 -3.14 -27.73
C TYR A 125 -21.34 -3.17 -29.23
N GLN A 126 -21.74 -4.22 -29.94
CA GLN A 126 -21.59 -4.31 -31.40
C GLN A 126 -22.31 -3.17 -32.12
N ARG A 127 -23.52 -2.79 -31.68
CA ARG A 127 -24.26 -1.63 -32.20
C ARG A 127 -23.55 -0.31 -31.93
N VAL A 128 -22.91 -0.14 -30.77
CA VAL A 128 -22.10 1.04 -30.45
C VAL A 128 -20.90 1.15 -31.41
N VAL A 129 -20.15 0.06 -31.61
CA VAL A 129 -18.99 0.03 -32.53
C VAL A 129 -19.42 0.35 -33.98
N GLN A 130 -20.56 -0.19 -34.42
CA GLN A 130 -21.11 0.07 -35.75
C GLN A 130 -21.69 1.49 -35.90
N GLY A 131 -22.29 2.03 -34.85
CA GLY A 131 -22.75 3.42 -34.77
C GLY A 131 -21.62 4.44 -34.84
N GLN A 132 -20.42 4.06 -34.39
CA GLN A 132 -19.18 4.82 -34.58
C GLN A 132 -18.58 4.69 -36.00
N GLY A 133 -19.30 4.06 -36.94
CA GLY A 133 -18.86 3.85 -38.33
C GLY A 133 -17.78 2.77 -38.49
N LYS A 134 -17.50 1.98 -37.45
CA LYS A 134 -16.48 0.92 -37.47
C LYS A 134 -17.15 -0.44 -37.67
N LYS A 135 -16.52 -1.31 -38.46
CA LYS A 135 -16.92 -2.73 -38.51
C LYS A 135 -16.48 -3.41 -37.23
N TYR A 136 -17.38 -4.19 -36.62
CA TYR A 136 -17.07 -5.02 -35.47
C TYR A 136 -16.08 -6.13 -35.86
N LYS A 137 -14.92 -6.17 -35.19
CA LYS A 137 -13.83 -7.11 -35.50
C LYS A 137 -13.50 -8.00 -34.30
N LYS A 138 -12.58 -8.95 -34.54
CA LYS A 138 -12.10 -9.90 -33.53
C LYS A 138 -11.45 -9.19 -32.34
N GLU A 139 -10.81 -8.04 -32.55
CA GLU A 139 -10.23 -7.23 -31.47
C GLU A 139 -11.32 -6.63 -30.55
N ASP A 140 -12.44 -6.17 -31.11
CA ASP A 140 -13.55 -5.61 -30.35
C ASP A 140 -14.25 -6.69 -29.52
N ARG A 141 -14.38 -7.90 -30.08
CA ARG A 141 -14.88 -9.07 -29.36
C ARG A 141 -14.01 -9.45 -28.16
N TRP A 142 -12.69 -9.46 -28.36
CA TRP A 142 -11.75 -9.74 -27.26
C TRP A 142 -11.77 -8.65 -26.19
N LEU A 143 -11.94 -7.38 -26.59
CA LEU A 143 -12.07 -6.27 -25.65
C LEU A 143 -13.36 -6.38 -24.83
N TYR A 144 -14.47 -6.77 -25.46
CA TYR A 144 -15.73 -7.04 -24.78
C TYR A 144 -15.63 -8.23 -23.81
N GLU A 145 -14.98 -9.33 -24.18
CA GLU A 145 -14.76 -10.46 -23.27
C GLU A 145 -13.95 -10.07 -22.02
N LYS A 146 -12.98 -9.15 -22.16
CA LYS A 146 -12.22 -8.62 -21.03
C LYS A 146 -13.09 -7.75 -20.12
N ALA A 147 -13.88 -6.85 -20.70
CA ALA A 147 -14.85 -6.04 -19.97
C ALA A 147 -15.83 -6.93 -19.19
N ARG A 148 -16.34 -8.00 -19.82
CA ARG A 148 -17.25 -8.96 -19.21
C ARG A 148 -16.63 -9.70 -18.03
N LYS A 149 -15.44 -10.27 -18.20
CA LYS A 149 -14.75 -10.98 -17.10
C LYS A 149 -14.42 -10.06 -15.93
N TRP A 150 -14.07 -8.80 -16.20
CA TRP A 150 -13.86 -7.81 -15.16
C TRP A 150 -15.15 -7.50 -14.41
N TYR A 151 -16.25 -7.26 -15.14
CA TYR A 151 -17.56 -6.97 -14.54
C TYR A 151 -18.10 -8.15 -13.73
N GLU A 152 -17.96 -9.38 -14.23
CA GLU A 152 -18.34 -10.61 -13.51
C GLU A 152 -17.57 -10.76 -12.20
N ARG A 153 -16.24 -10.53 -12.21
CA ARG A 153 -15.42 -10.53 -10.99
C ARG A 153 -15.86 -9.45 -10.02
N ARG A 154 -16.12 -8.24 -10.52
CA ARG A 154 -16.57 -7.11 -9.70
C ARG A 154 -17.93 -7.40 -9.07
N GLN A 155 -18.87 -7.97 -9.82
CA GLN A 155 -20.15 -8.43 -9.31
C GLN A 155 -19.99 -9.57 -8.30
N GLN A 156 -19.01 -10.46 -8.48
CA GLN A 156 -18.69 -11.48 -7.46
C GLN A 156 -18.07 -10.87 -6.20
N GLU A 157 -17.33 -9.77 -6.28
CA GLU A 157 -16.82 -9.04 -5.10
C GLU A 157 -17.94 -8.25 -4.39
N LEU A 158 -18.90 -7.71 -5.14
CA LEU A 158 -20.08 -7.00 -4.62
C LEU A 158 -21.18 -7.94 -4.10
N ALA A 159 -21.30 -9.14 -4.68
CA ALA A 159 -22.28 -10.17 -4.32
C ALA A 159 -21.69 -11.27 -3.43
N ALA A 160 -20.36 -11.31 -3.27
CA ALA A 160 -19.77 -11.97 -2.12
C ALA A 160 -20.43 -11.34 -0.90
N PRO A 161 -20.95 -12.15 0.04
CA PRO A 161 -21.47 -11.58 1.26
C PRO A 161 -20.39 -10.66 1.81
N GLU A 162 -20.75 -9.40 2.11
CA GLU A 162 -20.01 -8.66 3.13
C GLU A 162 -19.74 -9.68 4.25
N PRO A 163 -18.49 -9.83 4.72
CA PRO A 163 -18.22 -10.71 5.85
C PRO A 163 -19.29 -10.39 6.88
N ALA A 164 -20.08 -11.43 7.21
CA ALA A 164 -21.34 -11.32 7.94
C ALA A 164 -21.19 -10.24 8.99
N ALA A 165 -22.06 -9.21 8.94
CA ALA A 165 -22.07 -8.06 9.84
C ALA A 165 -21.45 -8.49 11.17
N GLU A 166 -20.17 -8.12 11.35
CA GLU A 166 -19.42 -8.53 12.51
C GLU A 166 -20.29 -8.11 13.70
N GLU A 167 -20.63 -9.06 14.57
CA GLU A 167 -21.21 -8.75 15.89
C GLU A 167 -20.53 -7.48 16.39
N PRO A 168 -21.27 -6.44 16.84
CA PRO A 168 -20.76 -5.08 16.93
C PRO A 168 -19.32 -5.12 17.41
N VAL A 169 -18.38 -5.00 16.46
CA VAL A 169 -16.97 -5.14 16.79
C VAL A 169 -16.77 -4.03 17.77
N ALA A 170 -16.47 -4.41 19.01
CA ALA A 170 -16.08 -3.47 20.04
C ALA A 170 -15.16 -2.48 19.36
N GLU A 171 -15.61 -1.21 19.23
CA GLU A 171 -15.01 -0.22 18.35
C GLU A 171 -13.50 -0.38 18.43
N LEU A 172 -12.90 -0.79 17.30
CA LEU A 172 -11.47 -1.06 17.30
C LEU A 172 -10.81 0.22 17.81
N PRO A 173 -9.98 0.10 18.86
CA PRO A 173 -9.43 1.27 19.50
C PRO A 173 -8.70 2.11 18.46
N PRO A 174 -8.84 3.43 18.50
CA PRO A 174 -8.33 4.33 17.48
C PRO A 174 -6.85 4.05 17.20
N VAL A 175 -6.53 3.86 15.92
CA VAL A 175 -5.17 3.67 15.44
C VAL A 175 -4.74 4.94 14.75
N THR A 176 -3.65 5.53 15.23
CA THR A 176 -2.95 6.61 14.53
C THR A 176 -1.96 5.99 13.55
N GLU A 177 -2.04 6.35 12.27
CA GLU A 177 -1.12 5.91 11.21
C GLU A 177 -0.36 7.10 10.61
N LEU A 178 0.94 6.94 10.43
CA LEU A 178 1.84 7.90 9.80
C LEU A 178 2.54 7.23 8.62
N SER A 179 2.48 7.86 7.44
CA SER A 179 3.22 7.42 6.26
C SER A 179 4.62 8.03 6.21
N PHE A 180 5.58 7.31 5.64
CA PHE A 180 6.95 7.78 5.45
C PHE A 180 7.58 7.21 4.17
N ALA A 181 8.45 7.99 3.53
CA ALA A 181 9.07 7.63 2.24
C ALA A 181 10.54 7.21 2.37
N SER A 182 11.13 7.31 3.56
CA SER A 182 12.51 6.93 3.83
C SER A 182 12.74 6.48 5.27
N PHE A 183 13.88 5.86 5.55
CA PHE A 183 14.26 5.52 6.93
C PHE A 183 14.50 6.76 7.81
N GLU A 184 14.95 7.88 7.23
CA GLU A 184 15.05 9.16 7.93
C GLU A 184 13.65 9.71 8.29
N ASP A 185 12.70 9.60 7.37
CA ASP A 185 11.31 9.98 7.65
C ASP A 185 10.70 9.09 8.74
N LEU A 186 11.04 7.79 8.78
CA LEU A 186 10.64 6.88 9.86
C LEU A 186 11.18 7.36 11.21
N THR A 187 12.46 7.73 11.31
CA THR A 187 13.02 8.20 12.60
C THR A 187 12.41 9.52 13.03
N ARG A 188 12.14 10.43 12.09
CA ARG A 188 11.41 11.68 12.37
C ARG A 188 9.97 11.43 12.81
N ALA A 189 9.24 10.55 12.13
CA ALA A 189 7.87 10.18 12.48
C ALA A 189 7.81 9.52 13.86
N ALA A 190 8.76 8.62 14.16
CA ALA A 190 8.88 7.97 15.47
C ALA A 190 9.15 8.99 16.59
N ALA A 191 9.99 10.00 16.36
CA ALA A 191 10.23 11.07 17.33
C ALA A 191 8.97 11.93 17.56
N ALA A 192 8.30 12.38 16.50
CA ALA A 192 7.07 13.16 16.59
C ALA A 192 5.95 12.40 17.31
N LEU A 193 5.85 11.09 17.06
CA LEU A 193 4.88 10.22 17.70
C LEU A 193 5.21 10.02 19.19
N ALA A 194 6.48 9.82 19.54
CA ALA A 194 6.93 9.76 20.93
C ALA A 194 6.59 11.06 21.68
N ASP A 195 6.80 12.22 21.08
CA ASP A 195 6.45 13.50 21.70
C ASP A 195 4.95 13.68 21.88
N SER A 196 4.15 13.18 20.93
CA SER A 196 2.68 13.21 21.04
C SER A 196 2.20 12.29 22.17
N LEU A 197 2.78 11.08 22.27
CA LEU A 197 2.47 10.12 23.34
C LEU A 197 2.83 10.67 24.73
N ARG A 198 3.94 11.40 24.87
CA ARG A 198 4.30 12.06 26.14
C ARG A 198 3.30 13.13 26.54
N LYS A 199 2.79 13.90 25.58
CA LYS A 199 1.83 14.99 25.83
C LYS A 199 0.49 14.45 26.30
N GLU A 200 0.00 13.36 25.71
CA GLU A 200 -1.25 12.73 26.16
C GLU A 200 -1.08 11.91 27.44
N GLY A 201 0.06 11.24 27.58
CA GLY A 201 0.39 10.42 28.74
C GLY A 201 0.67 11.17 30.04
N GLY A 202 0.87 12.49 29.95
CA GLY A 202 1.09 13.39 31.08
C GLY A 202 -0.18 14.09 31.57
N ALA A 203 -1.35 13.76 31.03
CA ALA A 203 -2.66 14.27 31.46
C ALA A 203 -3.33 13.36 32.51
#